data_AF-A0A966I360-F1
#
_entry.id   AF-A0A966I360-F1
#
_cell.length_a   1.000
_cell.length_b   1.000
_cell.length_c   1.000
_cell.angle_alpha   90.00
_cell.angle_beta   90.00
_cell.angle_gamma   90.00
#
_symmetry.space_group_name_H-M   'P 1'
#
loop_
_entity.id
_entity.type
_entity.pdbx_description
1 polymer ?
#
loop_
_entity_poly.entity_id
_entity_poly.type
_entity_poly.pdbx_seq_one_letter_code
_entity_poly.pdbx_strand_id
1 'polypeptide(L)' 'SDEIAYAKSLCSACPVKKECLQGALSRKEPCGIWGGELFEDGVVIAAKRLPGRPKLTQEAVTSELIDEKVLVATA' A
#
# COMPACT_ATOMS: atom_id res chain seq x y z
N SER A 1 2.00 6.23 -12.15
CA SER A 1 2.34 5.81 -13.52
C SER A 1 1.05 5.65 -14.29
N ASP A 2 1.00 6.12 -15.53
CA ASP A 2 -0.19 6.06 -16.38
C ASP A 2 -0.62 4.62 -16.66
N GLU A 3 0.34 3.70 -16.77
CA GLU A 3 0.07 2.26 -16.97
C GLU A 3 -0.70 1.64 -15.80
N ILE A 4 -0.36 2.04 -14.56
CA ILE A 4 -1.03 1.56 -13.34
C ILE A 4 -2.47 2.07 -13.30
N ALA A 5 -2.67 3.36 -13.61
CA ALA A 5 -3.99 3.96 -13.65
C ALA A 5 -4.86 3.30 -14.72
N TYR A 6 -4.28 3.05 -15.91
CA TYR A 6 -4.94 2.34 -17.00
C TYR A 6 -5.33 0.91 -16.60
N ALA A 7 -4.42 0.12 -16.02
CA ALA A 7 -4.74 -1.23 -15.57
C ALA A 7 -5.83 -1.26 -14.49
N LYS A 8 -5.81 -0.31 -13.53
CA LYS A 8 -6.88 -0.17 -12.53
C LYS A 8 -8.22 0.19 -13.16
N SER A 9 -8.25 1.00 -14.22
CA SER A 9 -9.51 1.38 -14.89
C SER A 9 -10.20 0.19 -15.56
N LEU A 10 -9.44 -0.77 -16.10
CA LEU A 10 -9.97 -2.00 -16.70
C LEU A 10 -10.71 -2.87 -15.67
N CYS A 11 -10.34 -2.77 -14.38
CA CYS A 11 -11.00 -3.51 -13.32
C CYS A 11 -12.38 -2.94 -12.93
N SER A 12 -12.73 -1.72 -13.34
CA SER A 12 -13.94 -1.02 -12.86
C SER A 12 -15.26 -1.73 -13.22
N ALA A 13 -15.36 -2.27 -14.44
CA ALA A 13 -16.54 -2.97 -14.94
C ALA A 13 -16.45 -4.50 -14.81
N CYS A 14 -15.38 -5.02 -14.18
CA CYS A 14 -15.17 -6.45 -14.07
C CYS A 14 -16.18 -7.07 -13.07
N PRO A 15 -17.03 -8.02 -13.47
CA PRO A 15 -18.05 -8.60 -12.60
C PRO A 15 -17.46 -9.42 -11.45
N VAL A 16 -16.24 -9.94 -11.62
CA VAL A 16 -15.53 -10.76 -10.63
C VAL A 16 -14.45 -9.98 -9.87
N LYS A 17 -14.55 -8.64 -9.84
CA LYS A 17 -13.54 -7.76 -9.22
C LYS A 17 -13.25 -8.16 -7.77
N LYS A 18 -14.30 -8.48 -7.00
CA LYS A 18 -14.20 -8.80 -5.57
C LYS A 18 -13.54 -10.16 -5.34
N GLU A 19 -13.96 -11.17 -6.09
CA GLU A 19 -13.42 -12.53 -6.04
C GLU A 19 -11.96 -12.56 -6.50
N CYS A 20 -11.64 -11.77 -7.53
CA CYS A 20 -10.27 -11.56 -8.00
C CYS A 20 -9.38 -10.97 -6.89
N LEU A 21 -9.83 -9.90 -6.22
CA LEU A 21 -9.10 -9.30 -5.10
C LEU A 21 -8.91 -10.29 -3.96
N GLN A 22 -9.97 -11.00 -3.57
CA GLN A 22 -9.92 -11.98 -2.48
C GLN A 22 -8.97 -13.15 -2.81
N GLY A 23 -9.00 -13.64 -4.05
CA GLY A 23 -8.07 -14.66 -4.52
C GLY A 23 -6.62 -14.18 -4.50
N ALA A 24 -6.38 -12.93 -4.91
CA ALA A 24 -5.04 -12.35 -4.90
C ALA A 24 -4.47 -12.19 -3.49
N LEU A 25 -5.29 -11.72 -2.54
CA LEU A 25 -4.94 -11.66 -1.12
C LEU A 25 -4.63 -13.05 -0.55
N SER A 26 -5.46 -14.05 -0.85
CA SER A 26 -5.26 -15.42 -0.36
C SER A 26 -3.97 -16.04 -0.87
N ARG A 27 -3.58 -15.77 -2.13
CA ARG A 27 -2.36 -16.31 -2.74
C ARG A 27 -1.12 -15.46 -2.47
N LYS A 28 -1.29 -14.29 -1.84
CA LYS A 28 -0.23 -13.27 -1.68
C LYS A 28 0.43 -12.99 -3.02
N GLU A 29 -0.38 -12.63 -4.01
CA GLU A 29 0.10 -12.36 -5.36
C GLU A 29 1.29 -11.38 -5.30
N PRO A 30 2.45 -11.76 -5.85
CA PRO A 30 3.70 -11.05 -5.57
C PRO A 30 3.69 -9.63 -6.14
N CYS A 31 2.96 -9.39 -7.23
CA CYS A 31 2.88 -8.08 -7.86
C CYS A 31 1.69 -7.93 -8.80
N GLY A 32 1.47 -6.69 -9.24
CA GLY A 32 0.54 -6.36 -10.33
C GLY A 32 -0.80 -5.81 -9.87
N ILE A 33 -1.73 -5.62 -10.81
CA ILE A 33 -3.08 -5.15 -10.49
C ILE A 33 -4.02 -6.35 -10.37
N TRP A 34 -4.67 -6.48 -9.22
CA TRP A 34 -5.65 -7.54 -8.95
C TRP A 34 -6.89 -6.94 -8.30
N GLY A 35 -8.06 -7.18 -8.90
CA GLY A 35 -9.32 -6.64 -8.40
C GLY A 35 -9.35 -5.11 -8.25
N GLY A 36 -8.52 -4.38 -9.00
CA GLY A 36 -8.38 -2.92 -8.94
C GLY A 36 -7.32 -2.41 -7.96
N GLU A 37 -6.67 -3.29 -7.20
CA GLU A 37 -5.62 -2.94 -6.25
C GLU A 37 -4.23 -3.27 -6.78
N LEU A 38 -3.22 -2.50 -6.36
CA LEU A 38 -1.83 -2.72 -6.76
C LEU A 38 -1.10 -3.52 -5.68
N PHE A 39 -0.45 -4.60 -6.09
CA PHE A 39 0.35 -5.47 -5.23
C PHE A 39 1.85 -5.27 -5.46
N GLU A 40 2.61 -5.38 -4.37
CA GLU A 40 4.06 -5.51 -4.34
C GLU A 40 4.43 -6.37 -3.11
N ASP A 41 5.28 -7.37 -3.27
CA ASP A 41 5.68 -8.34 -2.23
C ASP A 41 4.49 -8.98 -1.47
N GLY A 42 3.39 -9.24 -2.19
CA GLY A 42 2.20 -9.87 -1.62
C GLY A 42 1.31 -8.94 -0.80
N VAL A 43 1.62 -7.64 -0.73
CA VAL A 43 0.83 -6.62 -0.03
C VAL A 43 0.26 -5.58 -0.98
N VAL A 44 -0.90 -5.03 -0.62
CA VAL A 44 -1.50 -3.92 -1.37
C VAL A 44 -0.77 -2.62 -1.06
N ILE A 45 -0.36 -1.90 -2.10
CA ILE A 45 0.30 -0.60 -2.02
C ILE A 45 -0.50 0.46 -2.78
N ALA A 46 -0.47 1.70 -2.31
CA ALA A 46 -1.19 2.80 -2.95
C ALA A 46 -0.59 3.16 -4.33
N ALA A 47 0.74 3.12 -4.45
CA ALA A 47 1.48 3.44 -5.67
C ALA A 47 2.86 2.79 -5.65
N LYS A 48 3.38 2.44 -6.84
CA LYS A 48 4.76 1.97 -6.97
C LYS A 48 5.74 3.01 -6.41
N ARG A 49 6.73 2.52 -5.68
CA ARG A 49 7.84 3.34 -5.23
C ARG A 49 8.62 3.85 -6.44
N LEU A 50 8.95 5.14 -6.44
CA LEU A 50 9.86 5.67 -7.46
C LEU A 50 11.25 5.03 -7.30
N PRO A 51 11.94 4.74 -8.42
CA PRO A 51 13.32 4.29 -8.37
C PRO A 51 14.20 5.36 -7.70
N GLY A 52 15.25 4.92 -7.01
CA GLY A 52 16.18 5.78 -6.29
C GLY A 52 16.37 5.41 -4.83
N ARG A 53 17.16 6.20 -4.10
CA ARG A 53 17.42 6.00 -2.67
C ARG A 53 16.09 6.03 -1.89
N PRO A 54 15.88 5.12 -0.92
CA PRO A 54 14.75 5.25 -0.01
C PRO A 54 14.69 6.66 0.59
N LYS A 55 13.51 7.27 0.53
CA LYS A 55 13.25 8.49 1.30
C LYS A 55 13.34 8.10 2.77
N LEU A 56 13.95 8.96 3.59
CA LEU A 56 13.87 8.81 5.03
C LEU A 56 12.40 8.98 5.42
N THR A 57 11.75 7.91 5.85
CA THR A 57 10.35 7.94 6.29
C THR A 57 10.28 8.64 7.65
N GLN A 58 9.30 9.53 7.87
CA GLN A 58 9.14 10.23 9.16
C GLN A 58 8.76 9.30 10.33
N GLU A 59 8.33 8.07 10.04
CA GLU A 59 8.10 7.02 11.04
C GLU A 59 9.38 6.65 11.79
N ALA A 60 10.54 6.75 11.15
CA ALA A 60 11.82 6.49 11.81
C ALA A 60 12.18 7.55 12.88
N VAL A 61 11.52 8.71 12.87
CA VAL A 61 11.87 9.87 13.71
C VAL A 61 10.81 10.18 14.76
N THR A 62 9.60 9.62 14.63
CA THR A 62 8.44 9.99 15.45
C THR A 62 8.22 9.10 16.66
N SER A 63 8.75 7.87 16.66
CA SER A 63 8.70 6.96 17.80
C SER A 63 9.44 7.49 19.03
N GLU A 64 10.46 8.33 18.85
CA GLU A 64 11.26 8.91 19.94
C GLU A 64 10.58 10.10 20.63
N LEU A 65 9.64 10.79 19.97
CA LEU A 65 8.95 11.98 20.50
C LEU A 65 7.69 11.66 21.31
N ILE A 66 7.20 10.42 21.25
CA ILE A 66 6.01 9.98 21.98
C ILE A 66 6.35 9.72 23.46
N ASP A 67 7.57 9.26 23.76
CA ASP A 67 8.03 8.98 25.13
C ASP A 67 8.15 10.26 25.98
N GLU A 68 8.64 11.38 25.41
CA GLU A 68 8.76 12.66 26.15
C GLU A 68 7.41 13.32 26.46
N LYS A 69 6.37 13.07 25.63
CA LYS A 69 5.09 13.78 25.75
C LYS A 69 4.09 13.12 26.70
N VAL A 70 4.28 11.83 27.03
CA VAL A 70 3.41 11.11 27.99
C VAL A 70 3.66 11.57 29.43
N LEU A 71 4.88 12.03 29.78
CA LEU A 71 5.20 12.44 31.15
C LEU A 71 4.52 13.75 31.58
N VAL A 72 4.21 14.66 30.65
CA VAL A 72 3.63 15.98 30.97
C VAL A 72 2.08 15.95 31.03
N ALA A 73 1.44 14.87 30.57
CA ALA A 73 -0.02 14.76 30.50
C ALA A 73 -0.69 14.20 31.77
N THR A 74 0.04 14.03 32.88
CA THR A 74 -0.50 13.50 34.16
C THR A 74 -0.22 14.38 35.39
N ALA A 75 0.15 15.66 35.20
CA ALA A 75 0.35 16.62 36.29
C ALA A 75 -0.79 17.66 36.37
#